data_AF-A0A131XHD4-F1
#
_entry.id   AF-A0A131XHD4-F1
#
_cell.length_a   1.000
_cell.length_b   1.000
_cell.length_c   1.000
_cell.angle_alpha   90.00
_cell.angle_beta   90.00
_cell.angle_gamma   90.00
#
_symmetry.space_group_name_H-M   'P 1'
#
loop_
_entity.id
_entity.type
_entity.pdbx_description
1 polymer ?
#
loop_
_entity_poly.entity_id
_entity_poly.type
_entity_poly.pdbx_seq_one_letter_code
_entity_poly.pdbx_strand_id
1 'polypeptide(L)'
;MASAGRGKVAANPFFDDEATEDVDDFTFLNSARKSSSPYSLSNEQNLRNRQWEQQRDQLLLERQQLEDSILQSSNSAVRVLYDTEQVGIATAEELAHQGEQLRNVDRKLDTINTNLKVSQKHLNSMKSIFGSIKSYFRGGSSADASRNVGATAGFGADEEEERPETELEKALNKVKQDSSVSKPSTHPAFRVRGLDTSGFGAGFEDEQGDFAARPQQPSYKSRSAEIEQKLDSNLAELDSGLGRLKFLAQGLGKELDDQNELLDNLTEKTDLAEGTVVHQNSQIRRILKK
;
A
#
# COMPACT_ATOMS: atom_id res chain seq x y z
N MET A 1 60.95 -15.83 20.90
CA MET A 1 59.97 -15.16 21.79
C MET A 1 59.26 -14.10 20.97
N ALA A 2 57.93 -14.17 20.96
CA ALA A 2 57.02 -13.43 20.08
C ALA A 2 56.56 -12.09 20.70
N SER A 3 56.19 -11.12 19.87
CA SER A 3 55.22 -10.03 20.15
C SER A 3 54.99 -9.27 18.82
N ALA A 4 53.87 -9.40 18.10
CA ALA A 4 52.56 -8.75 18.31
C ALA A 4 52.71 -7.23 18.58
N GLY A 5 52.08 -6.27 17.90
CA GLY A 5 50.88 -6.25 17.07
C GLY A 5 49.96 -5.10 17.55
N ARG A 6 49.75 -4.07 16.69
CA ARG A 6 48.67 -3.06 16.66
C ARG A 6 48.40 -2.15 17.89
N GLY A 7 48.15 -0.87 17.58
CA GLY A 7 47.32 0.02 18.41
C GLY A 7 47.45 1.50 18.05
N LYS A 8 46.72 1.99 17.04
CA LYS A 8 46.44 3.43 16.90
C LYS A 8 45.45 3.81 18.00
N VAL A 9 45.86 4.66 18.93
CA VAL A 9 44.97 5.23 19.95
C VAL A 9 44.37 6.52 19.38
N ALA A 10 43.05 6.61 19.43
CA ALA A 10 42.25 7.74 19.02
C ALA A 10 42.56 8.97 19.90
N ALA A 11 42.73 10.13 19.27
CA ALA A 11 42.80 11.41 19.96
C ALA A 11 41.41 11.79 20.50
N ASN A 12 41.31 11.98 21.81
CA ASN A 12 40.19 12.68 22.44
C ASN A 12 40.40 14.20 22.27
N PRO A 13 39.42 14.99 21.81
CA PRO A 13 39.59 16.41 21.49
C PRO A 13 39.32 17.36 22.67
N PHE A 14 39.41 16.86 23.91
CA PHE A 14 38.98 17.61 25.11
C PHE A 14 40.11 17.92 26.10
N PHE A 15 41.36 17.59 25.76
CA PHE A 15 42.51 17.89 26.61
C PHE A 15 43.69 18.35 25.73
N ASP A 16 43.62 19.60 25.28
CA ASP A 16 44.83 20.40 25.07
C ASP A 16 44.93 21.33 26.30
N ASP A 17 45.80 20.94 27.22
CA ASP A 17 46.34 21.79 28.27
C ASP A 17 47.40 22.74 27.67
N GLU A 18 47.53 23.92 28.27
CA GLU A 18 48.61 24.91 28.11
C GLU A 18 48.56 25.83 26.87
N ALA A 19 47.53 26.68 26.85
CA ALA A 19 47.74 28.10 26.55
C ALA A 19 47.10 28.93 27.68
N THR A 20 47.74 28.93 28.85
CA THR A 20 47.58 30.01 29.82
C THR A 20 48.12 31.28 29.18
N GLU A 21 47.26 31.99 28.44
CA GLU A 21 47.49 33.39 28.10
C GLU A 21 47.54 34.16 29.42
N ASP A 22 48.75 34.35 29.93
CA ASP A 22 49.02 35.33 30.97
C ASP A 22 48.56 36.68 30.44
N VAL A 23 47.34 37.08 30.83
CA VAL A 23 46.83 38.41 30.55
C VAL A 23 47.72 39.38 31.31
N ASP A 24 48.68 39.99 30.61
CA ASP A 24 49.61 40.98 31.17
C ASP A 24 48.86 41.92 32.12
N ASP A 25 49.32 42.02 33.37
CA ASP A 25 48.67 42.81 34.43
C ASP A 25 48.45 44.27 34.00
N PHE A 26 49.30 44.77 33.10
CA PHE A 26 49.17 46.10 32.50
C PHE A 26 47.98 46.23 31.55
N THR A 27 47.60 45.17 30.84
CA THR A 27 46.43 45.12 29.95
C THR A 27 45.13 45.07 30.76
N PHE A 28 45.13 44.27 31.84
CA PHE A 28 44.02 44.19 32.78
C PHE A 28 43.79 45.53 33.50
N LEU A 29 44.86 46.17 34.01
CA LEU A 29 44.78 47.46 34.70
C LEU A 29 44.47 48.65 33.77
N ASN A 30 44.82 48.57 32.47
CA ASN A 30 44.49 49.60 31.49
C ASN A 30 43.02 49.53 31.05
N SER A 31 42.42 48.34 31.05
CA SER A 31 40.98 48.16 30.74
C SER A 31 40.08 48.83 31.79
N ALA A 32 40.48 48.81 33.07
CA ALA A 32 39.73 49.42 34.17
C ALA A 32 39.78 50.95 34.18
N ARG A 33 40.83 51.56 33.61
CA ARG A 33 41.04 53.04 33.63
C ARG A 33 40.33 53.78 32.50
N LYS A 34 39.74 53.08 31.54
CA LYS A 34 38.91 53.66 30.45
C LYS A 34 37.42 53.75 30.79
N SER A 35 37.02 53.45 32.02
CA SER A 35 35.64 53.66 32.48
C SER A 35 35.45 55.08 33.01
N SER A 36 35.22 56.01 32.08
CA SER A 36 34.71 57.35 32.40
C SER A 36 33.46 57.67 31.58
N SER A 37 32.35 56.96 31.84
CA SER A 37 31.00 57.54 31.81
C SER A 37 29.93 56.46 32.11
N PRO A 38 29.20 56.53 33.24
CA PRO A 38 28.14 55.58 33.60
C PRO A 38 26.91 55.63 32.66
N TYR A 39 26.87 56.58 31.71
CA TYR A 39 25.77 56.72 30.74
C TYR A 39 26.08 56.11 29.36
N SER A 40 27.30 55.66 29.09
CA SER A 40 27.69 55.09 27.78
C SER A 40 27.44 53.59 27.64
N LEU A 41 27.53 52.83 28.74
CA LEU A 41 27.26 51.38 28.78
C LEU A 41 25.80 51.04 28.43
N SER A 42 24.86 51.92 28.76
CA SER A 42 23.43 51.71 28.47
C SER A 42 23.12 51.84 26.98
N ASN A 43 23.83 52.72 26.27
CA ASN A 43 23.59 52.92 24.84
C ASN A 43 24.16 51.76 24.01
N GLU A 44 25.36 51.28 24.34
CA GLU A 44 25.99 50.14 23.66
C GLU A 44 25.27 48.81 23.93
N GLN A 45 24.78 48.60 25.17
CA GLN A 45 23.88 47.48 25.49
C GLN A 45 22.55 47.56 24.73
N ASN A 46 21.97 48.76 24.57
CA ASN A 46 20.74 48.94 23.78
C ASN A 46 20.94 48.66 22.29
N LEU A 47 22.09 49.02 21.70
CA LEU A 47 22.40 48.68 20.31
C LEU A 47 22.58 47.16 20.13
N ARG A 48 23.30 46.51 21.05
CA ARG A 48 23.48 45.06 21.04
C ARG A 48 22.14 44.32 21.23
N ASN A 49 21.29 44.79 22.14
CA ASN A 49 19.95 44.23 22.35
C ASN A 49 19.07 44.38 21.11
N ARG A 50 19.13 45.52 20.39
CA ARG A 50 18.39 45.68 19.13
C ARG A 50 18.86 44.74 18.03
N GLN A 51 20.16 44.46 17.93
CA GLN A 51 20.68 43.45 17.00
C GLN A 51 20.20 42.04 17.38
N TRP A 52 20.22 41.69 18.67
CA TRP A 52 19.70 40.41 19.16
C TRP A 52 18.20 40.24 18.92
N GLU A 53 17.41 41.30 19.12
CA GLU A 53 15.97 41.30 18.83
C GLU A 53 15.70 41.09 17.34
N GLN A 54 16.43 41.78 16.45
CA GLN A 54 16.30 41.60 15.00
C GLN A 54 16.67 40.17 14.57
N GLN A 55 17.76 39.62 15.11
CA GLN A 55 18.18 38.25 14.82
C GLN A 55 17.15 37.23 15.31
N ARG A 56 16.58 37.45 16.51
CA ARG A 56 15.51 36.60 17.06
C ARG A 56 14.27 36.66 16.18
N ASP A 57 13.85 37.84 15.75
CA ASP A 57 12.65 38.00 14.92
C ASP A 57 12.84 37.37 13.53
N GLN A 58 14.05 37.41 12.97
CA GLN A 58 14.41 36.69 11.74
C GLN A 58 14.30 35.17 11.92
N LEU A 59 14.87 34.65 13.02
CA LEU A 59 14.79 33.22 13.34
C LEU A 59 13.35 32.75 13.55
N LEU A 60 12.51 33.56 14.19
CA LEU A 60 11.09 33.25 14.38
C LEU A 60 10.35 33.17 13.05
N LEU A 61 10.60 34.10 12.13
CA LEU A 61 9.99 34.09 10.80
C LEU A 61 10.42 32.86 10.00
N GLU A 62 11.71 32.51 10.02
CA GLU A 62 12.23 31.31 9.37
C GLU A 62 11.58 30.05 9.93
N ARG A 63 11.45 29.94 11.26
CA ARG A 63 10.78 28.82 11.93
C ARG A 63 9.31 28.71 11.52
N GLN A 64 8.60 29.84 11.43
CA GLN A 64 7.20 29.86 10.97
C GLN A 64 7.04 29.36 9.53
N GLN A 65 7.93 29.77 8.63
CA GLN A 65 7.90 29.31 7.23
C GLN A 65 8.18 27.82 7.14
N LEU A 66 9.12 27.32 7.94
CA LEU A 66 9.45 25.90 8.02
C LEU A 66 8.25 25.09 8.55
N GLU A 67 7.63 25.54 9.64
CA GLU A 67 6.40 24.96 10.18
C GLU A 67 5.29 24.85 9.12
N ASP A 68 5.03 25.95 8.39
CA ASP A 68 3.99 25.99 7.36
C ASP A 68 4.30 25.05 6.20
N SER A 69 5.55 24.99 5.77
CA SER A 69 5.99 24.07 4.71
C SER A 69 5.87 22.60 5.13
N ILE A 70 6.17 22.26 6.39
CA ILE A 70 6.05 20.90 6.93
C ILE A 70 4.57 20.52 7.04
N LEU A 71 3.73 21.42 7.52
CA LEU A 71 2.29 21.18 7.59
C LEU A 71 1.68 20.99 6.19
N GLN A 72 2.10 21.78 5.21
CA GLN A 72 1.63 21.64 3.83
C GLN A 72 2.08 20.31 3.20
N SER A 73 3.33 19.89 3.41
CA SER A 73 3.83 18.63 2.88
C SER A 73 3.12 17.44 3.52
N SER A 74 2.88 17.50 4.83
CA SER A 74 2.10 16.51 5.58
C SER A 74 0.66 16.39 5.07
N ASN A 75 -0.06 17.50 4.89
CA ASN A 75 -1.41 17.50 4.31
C ASN A 75 -1.43 16.93 2.88
N SER A 76 -0.41 17.24 2.08
CA SER A 76 -0.28 16.70 0.72
C SER A 76 -0.06 15.18 0.75
N ALA A 77 0.75 14.69 1.68
CA ALA A 77 0.99 13.26 1.85
C ALA A 77 -0.30 12.51 2.26
N VAL A 78 -1.08 13.06 3.20
CA VAL A 78 -2.37 12.47 3.61
C VAL A 78 -3.32 12.37 2.42
N ARG A 79 -3.40 13.43 1.61
CA ARG A 79 -4.20 13.43 0.39
C ARG A 79 -3.76 12.33 -0.58
N VAL A 80 -2.46 12.27 -0.90
CA VAL A 80 -1.90 11.27 -1.81
C VAL A 80 -2.16 9.86 -1.29
N LEU A 81 -2.09 9.66 0.02
CA LEU A 81 -2.39 8.38 0.64
C LEU A 81 -3.84 7.94 0.38
N TYR A 82 -4.81 8.84 0.56
CA TYR A 82 -6.22 8.53 0.26
C TYR A 82 -6.46 8.25 -1.21
N ASP A 83 -5.86 9.06 -2.10
CA ASP A 83 -5.95 8.84 -3.54
C ASP A 83 -5.37 7.45 -3.89
N THR A 84 -4.25 7.08 -3.27
CA THR A 84 -3.61 5.76 -3.45
C THR A 84 -4.47 4.62 -2.90
N GLU A 85 -5.10 4.80 -1.73
CA GLU A 85 -5.99 3.80 -1.13
C GLU A 85 -7.20 3.54 -2.02
N GLN A 86 -7.84 4.60 -2.54
CA GLN A 86 -8.97 4.45 -3.45
C GLN A 86 -8.60 3.71 -4.73
N VAL A 87 -7.47 4.07 -5.35
CA VAL A 87 -6.97 3.38 -6.55
C VAL A 87 -6.60 1.93 -6.23
N GLY A 88 -5.99 1.67 -5.07
CA GLY A 88 -5.63 0.34 -4.60
C GLY A 88 -6.85 -0.56 -4.38
N ILE A 89 -7.92 -0.02 -3.78
CA ILE A 89 -9.21 -0.72 -3.60
C ILE A 89 -9.83 -1.07 -4.95
N ALA A 90 -9.91 -0.11 -5.88
CA ALA A 90 -10.47 -0.38 -7.21
C ALA A 90 -9.64 -1.44 -7.97
N THR A 91 -8.31 -1.39 -7.83
CA THR A 91 -7.41 -2.39 -8.42
C THR A 91 -7.62 -3.77 -7.79
N ALA A 92 -7.84 -3.83 -6.48
CA ALA A 92 -8.15 -5.06 -5.77
C ALA A 92 -9.49 -5.67 -6.19
N GLU A 93 -10.53 -4.86 -6.32
CA GLU A 93 -11.85 -5.32 -6.81
C GLU A 93 -11.74 -5.90 -8.23
N GLU A 94 -10.99 -5.22 -9.11
CA GLU A 94 -10.75 -5.70 -10.47
C GLU A 94 -9.93 -7.00 -10.50
N LEU A 95 -8.87 -7.12 -9.70
CA LEU A 95 -8.06 -8.34 -9.62
C LEU A 95 -8.86 -9.53 -9.07
N ALA A 96 -9.70 -9.32 -8.05
CA ALA A 96 -10.59 -10.36 -7.56
C ALA A 96 -11.56 -10.84 -8.65
N HIS A 97 -12.12 -9.90 -9.42
CA HIS A 97 -12.99 -10.23 -10.56
C HIS A 97 -12.26 -11.03 -11.64
N GLN A 98 -11.04 -10.62 -12.01
CA GLN A 98 -10.21 -11.34 -12.99
C GLN A 98 -9.86 -12.76 -12.50
N GLY A 99 -9.55 -12.91 -11.21
CA GLY A 99 -9.30 -14.20 -10.58
C GLY A 99 -10.52 -15.13 -10.68
N GLU A 100 -11.74 -14.62 -10.49
CA GLU A 100 -12.96 -15.41 -10.70
C GLU A 100 -13.12 -15.84 -12.16
N GLN A 101 -12.86 -14.92 -13.11
CA GLN A 101 -12.92 -15.25 -14.54
C GLN A 101 -11.96 -16.37 -14.90
N LEU A 102 -10.70 -16.31 -14.45
CA LEU A 102 -9.70 -17.35 -14.71
C LEU A 102 -10.14 -18.70 -14.13
N ARG A 103 -10.67 -18.74 -12.90
CA ARG A 103 -11.19 -19.97 -12.29
C ARG A 103 -12.36 -20.55 -13.08
N ASN A 104 -13.23 -19.70 -13.65
CA ASN A 104 -14.30 -20.14 -14.53
C ASN A 104 -13.77 -20.73 -15.85
N VAL A 105 -12.73 -20.13 -16.44
CA VAL A 105 -12.10 -20.67 -17.65
C VAL A 105 -11.45 -22.02 -17.34
N ASP A 106 -10.79 -22.18 -16.20
CA ASP A 106 -10.20 -23.46 -15.77
C ASP A 106 -11.23 -24.59 -15.69
N ARG A 107 -12.38 -24.37 -15.02
CA ARG A 107 -13.48 -25.36 -14.97
C ARG A 107 -14.03 -25.70 -16.36
N LYS A 108 -14.13 -24.70 -17.25
CA LYS A 108 -14.56 -24.93 -18.64
C LYS A 108 -13.55 -25.77 -19.40
N LEU A 109 -12.25 -25.55 -19.22
CA LEU A 109 -11.21 -26.38 -19.82
C LEU A 109 -11.23 -27.82 -19.28
N ASP A 110 -11.50 -28.02 -18.00
CA ASP A 110 -11.67 -29.37 -17.45
C ASP A 110 -12.88 -30.09 -18.06
N THR A 111 -13.98 -29.36 -18.23
CA THR A 111 -15.17 -29.86 -18.94
C THR A 111 -14.86 -30.20 -20.40
N ILE A 112 -14.09 -29.36 -21.09
CA ILE A 112 -13.64 -29.64 -22.46
C ILE A 112 -12.78 -30.90 -22.48
N ASN A 113 -11.77 -31.00 -21.61
CA ASN A 113 -10.87 -32.15 -21.57
C ASN A 113 -11.61 -33.46 -21.25
N THR A 114 -12.58 -33.45 -20.33
CA THR A 114 -13.42 -34.62 -20.05
C THR A 114 -14.33 -34.98 -21.22
N ASN A 115 -14.98 -33.99 -21.84
CA ASN A 115 -15.80 -34.17 -23.03
C ASN A 115 -15.00 -34.71 -24.22
N LEU A 116 -13.74 -34.27 -24.38
CA LEU A 116 -12.85 -34.79 -25.41
C LEU A 116 -12.48 -36.24 -25.13
N LYS A 117 -12.22 -36.64 -23.87
CA LYS A 117 -12.00 -38.05 -23.50
C LYS A 117 -13.22 -38.93 -23.83
N VAL A 118 -14.43 -38.45 -23.54
CA VAL A 118 -15.68 -39.15 -23.89
C VAL A 118 -15.88 -39.21 -25.41
N SER A 119 -15.63 -38.09 -26.11
CA SER A 119 -15.70 -38.03 -27.57
C SER A 119 -14.74 -39.02 -28.24
N GLN A 120 -13.54 -39.22 -27.68
CA GLN A 120 -12.61 -40.22 -28.19
C GLN A 120 -13.17 -41.65 -28.09
N LYS A 121 -13.86 -41.97 -26.98
CA LYS A 121 -14.53 -43.28 -26.82
C LYS A 121 -15.62 -43.46 -27.87
N HIS A 122 -16.41 -42.43 -28.15
CA HIS A 122 -17.44 -42.47 -29.21
C HIS A 122 -16.84 -42.58 -30.62
N LEU A 123 -15.73 -41.90 -30.91
CA LEU A 123 -15.05 -42.05 -32.20
C LEU A 123 -14.48 -43.46 -32.39
N ASN A 124 -13.97 -44.07 -31.32
CA ASN A 124 -13.51 -45.45 -31.35
C ASN A 124 -14.68 -46.44 -31.56
N SER A 125 -15.84 -46.20 -30.94
CA SER A 125 -17.03 -47.02 -31.18
C SER A 125 -17.58 -46.86 -32.60
N MET A 126 -17.58 -45.65 -33.17
CA MET A 126 -17.97 -45.41 -34.57
C MET A 126 -17.09 -46.19 -35.55
N LYS A 127 -15.76 -46.18 -35.39
CA LYS A 127 -14.87 -47.00 -36.24
C LYS A 127 -15.23 -48.49 -36.17
N SER A 128 -15.58 -48.99 -34.99
CA SER A 128 -15.96 -50.38 -34.77
C SER A 128 -17.24 -50.75 -35.52
N ILE A 129 -18.25 -49.88 -35.51
CA ILE A 129 -19.55 -50.12 -36.17
C ILE A 129 -19.41 -50.17 -37.70
N PHE A 130 -18.62 -49.29 -38.32
CA PHE A 130 -18.38 -49.36 -39.77
C PHE A 130 -17.54 -50.59 -40.16
N GLY A 131 -16.63 -51.03 -39.30
CA GLY A 131 -15.84 -52.24 -39.51
C GLY A 131 -16.67 -53.52 -39.40
N SER A 132 -17.55 -53.61 -38.41
CA SER A 132 -18.44 -54.76 -38.21
C SER A 132 -19.47 -54.87 -39.33
N ILE A 133 -20.12 -53.78 -39.75
CA ILE A 133 -21.05 -53.78 -40.89
C ILE A 133 -20.35 -54.26 -42.17
N LYS A 134 -19.12 -53.80 -42.44
CA LYS A 134 -18.34 -54.26 -43.60
C LYS A 134 -17.93 -55.73 -43.48
N SER A 135 -17.63 -56.22 -42.28
CA SER A 135 -17.31 -57.63 -42.03
C SER A 135 -18.55 -58.53 -42.23
N TYR A 136 -19.72 -58.08 -41.77
CA TYR A 136 -20.99 -58.78 -41.99
C TYR A 136 -21.38 -58.80 -43.47
N PHE A 137 -21.10 -57.73 -44.22
CA PHE A 137 -21.39 -57.66 -45.66
C PHE A 137 -20.40 -58.44 -46.54
N ARG A 138 -19.22 -58.82 -46.02
CA ARG A 138 -18.15 -59.48 -46.80
C ARG A 138 -17.98 -60.98 -46.53
N GLY A 139 -18.81 -61.57 -45.66
CA GLY A 139 -19.06 -63.01 -45.63
C GLY A 139 -18.67 -63.74 -44.33
N GLY A 140 -19.66 -64.35 -43.68
CA GLY A 140 -19.54 -65.64 -42.95
C GLY A 140 -19.14 -65.64 -41.46
N SER A 141 -20.16 -65.74 -40.60
CA SER A 141 -20.21 -66.38 -39.25
C SER A 141 -19.21 -66.02 -38.12
N SER A 142 -19.70 -65.39 -37.05
CA SER A 142 -19.89 -66.01 -35.71
C SER A 142 -19.98 -64.97 -34.57
N ALA A 143 -21.02 -65.15 -33.74
CA ALA A 143 -21.18 -64.88 -32.29
C ALA A 143 -20.94 -63.49 -31.67
N ASP A 144 -21.99 -63.06 -30.96
CA ASP A 144 -22.04 -62.21 -29.76
C ASP A 144 -21.38 -60.82 -29.80
N ALA A 145 -22.18 -59.83 -30.21
CA ALA A 145 -21.95 -58.42 -29.91
C ALA A 145 -23.20 -57.81 -29.25
N SER A 146 -23.65 -58.40 -28.15
CA SER A 146 -24.61 -57.80 -27.23
C SER A 146 -24.01 -57.77 -25.84
N ARG A 147 -23.39 -56.64 -25.47
CA ARG A 147 -23.23 -56.17 -24.09
C ARG A 147 -22.59 -54.79 -24.06
N ASN A 148 -23.28 -53.88 -23.36
CA ASN A 148 -22.83 -52.55 -22.94
C ASN A 148 -22.72 -51.44 -23.98
N VAL A 149 -23.87 -50.94 -24.41
CA VAL A 149 -24.05 -49.51 -24.71
C VAL A 149 -25.23 -49.04 -23.88
N GLY A 150 -24.96 -48.43 -22.73
CA GLY A 150 -26.05 -47.91 -21.89
C GLY A 150 -25.71 -47.79 -20.41
N ALA A 151 -24.62 -47.11 -20.08
CA ALA A 151 -24.43 -46.54 -18.74
C ALA A 151 -23.85 -45.14 -18.94
N THR A 152 -24.73 -44.22 -19.32
CA THR A 152 -24.50 -42.79 -19.21
C THR A 152 -24.38 -42.49 -17.72
N ALA A 153 -23.14 -42.39 -17.24
CA ALA A 153 -22.86 -41.94 -15.89
C ALA A 153 -23.49 -40.54 -15.73
N GLY A 154 -24.35 -40.42 -14.73
CA GLY A 154 -25.03 -39.19 -14.39
C GLY A 154 -24.02 -38.06 -14.22
N PHE A 155 -24.33 -36.95 -14.89
CA PHE A 155 -23.75 -35.66 -14.58
C PHE A 155 -23.94 -35.41 -13.08
N GLY A 156 -22.81 -35.17 -12.40
CA GLY A 156 -22.78 -34.87 -10.99
C GLY A 156 -23.74 -33.73 -10.67
N ALA A 157 -24.50 -33.94 -9.61
CA ALA A 157 -25.23 -32.88 -8.96
C ALA A 157 -24.24 -31.75 -8.64
N ASP A 158 -24.63 -30.54 -9.02
CA ASP A 158 -24.02 -29.30 -8.54
C ASP A 158 -24.09 -29.31 -7.00
N GLU A 159 -23.02 -29.74 -6.35
CA GLU A 159 -22.77 -29.41 -4.96
C GLU A 159 -22.38 -27.94 -4.94
N GLU A 160 -23.21 -27.12 -4.32
CA GLU A 160 -22.92 -25.75 -3.97
C GLU A 160 -21.77 -25.76 -2.94
N GLU A 161 -20.53 -25.90 -3.43
CA GLU A 161 -19.33 -25.66 -2.64
C GLU A 161 -19.34 -24.19 -2.22
N GLU A 162 -19.48 -23.96 -0.92
CA GLU A 162 -19.18 -22.68 -0.27
C GLU A 162 -17.81 -22.21 -0.75
N ARG A 163 -17.80 -21.18 -1.59
CA ARG A 163 -16.59 -20.70 -2.25
C ARG A 163 -15.65 -20.18 -1.17
N PRO A 164 -14.40 -20.68 -1.07
CA PRO A 164 -13.44 -20.08 -0.17
C PRO A 164 -13.16 -18.65 -0.66
N GLU A 165 -13.58 -17.66 0.12
CA GLU A 165 -13.25 -16.26 -0.14
C GLU A 165 -11.74 -16.13 -0.31
N THR A 166 -11.34 -15.49 -1.41
CA THR A 166 -9.93 -15.26 -1.73
C THR A 166 -9.29 -14.41 -0.63
N GLU A 167 -7.98 -14.58 -0.39
CA GLU A 167 -7.31 -13.77 0.62
C GLU A 167 -7.33 -12.28 0.28
N LEU A 168 -7.44 -11.93 -1.01
CA LEU A 168 -7.64 -10.57 -1.46
C LEU A 168 -9.01 -10.02 -1.05
N GLU A 169 -10.10 -10.78 -1.20
CA GLU A 169 -11.44 -10.36 -0.74
C GLU A 169 -11.46 -10.12 0.77
N LYS A 170 -10.77 -10.96 1.56
CA LYS A 170 -10.63 -10.77 3.00
C LYS A 170 -9.85 -9.49 3.34
N ALA A 171 -8.74 -9.26 2.65
CA ALA A 171 -7.94 -8.04 2.81
C ALA A 171 -8.72 -6.78 2.42
N LEU A 172 -9.46 -6.84 1.31
CA LEU A 172 -10.32 -5.78 0.81
C LEU A 172 -11.43 -5.45 1.80
N ASN A 173 -12.14 -6.46 2.31
CA ASN A 173 -13.20 -6.28 3.30
C ASN A 173 -12.66 -5.66 4.59
N LYS A 174 -11.49 -6.11 5.06
CA LYS A 174 -10.83 -5.52 6.23
C LYS A 174 -10.46 -4.06 6.01
N VAL A 175 -9.91 -3.70 4.84
CA VAL A 175 -9.53 -2.32 4.52
C VAL A 175 -10.77 -1.42 4.33
N LYS A 176 -11.83 -1.95 3.74
CA LYS A 176 -13.13 -1.26 3.59
C LYS A 176 -13.79 -1.01 4.94
N GLN A 177 -13.66 -1.96 5.88
CA GLN A 177 -14.11 -1.80 7.25
C GLN A 177 -13.26 -0.77 8.02
N ASP A 178 -11.93 -0.90 7.98
CA ASP A 178 -10.99 0.00 8.66
C ASP A 178 -11.08 1.44 8.11
N SER A 179 -11.31 1.62 6.81
CA SER A 179 -11.53 2.94 6.18
C SER A 179 -12.89 3.55 6.52
N SER A 180 -13.93 2.73 6.77
CA SER A 180 -15.23 3.22 7.24
C SER A 180 -15.19 3.72 8.69
N VAL A 181 -14.37 3.09 9.53
CA VAL A 181 -14.18 3.48 10.94
C VAL A 181 -13.21 4.66 11.08
N SER A 182 -12.22 4.75 10.19
CA SER A 182 -11.20 5.81 10.20
C SER A 182 -11.60 7.05 9.40
N LYS A 183 -12.83 7.15 8.90
CA LYS A 183 -13.35 8.39 8.32
C LYS A 183 -13.77 9.32 9.45
N PRO A 184 -12.98 10.35 9.81
CA PRO A 184 -13.55 11.45 10.58
C PRO A 184 -14.72 12.04 9.79
N SER A 185 -15.79 12.44 10.46
CA SER A 185 -16.98 13.04 9.84
C SER A 185 -16.71 14.30 9.01
N THR A 186 -15.45 14.77 8.97
CA THR A 186 -14.97 15.95 8.24
C THR A 186 -13.97 15.52 7.15
N HIS A 187 -14.37 15.67 5.88
CA HIS A 187 -13.50 15.42 4.72
C HIS A 187 -12.24 16.31 4.78
N PRO A 188 -11.05 15.83 4.38
CA PRO A 188 -9.77 16.56 4.51
C PRO A 188 -9.80 17.96 3.88
N ALA A 189 -10.56 18.15 2.81
CA ALA A 189 -10.76 19.46 2.18
C ALA A 189 -11.36 20.52 3.13
N PHE A 190 -12.18 20.13 4.11
CA PHE A 190 -12.75 21.05 5.10
C PHE A 190 -11.75 21.39 6.21
N ARG A 191 -10.90 20.42 6.60
CA ARG A 191 -9.80 20.61 7.56
C ARG A 191 -8.75 21.58 7.06
N VAL A 192 -8.33 21.42 5.81
CA VAL A 192 -7.35 22.32 5.16
C VAL A 192 -7.88 23.76 5.09
N ARG A 193 -9.20 23.95 5.06
CA ARG A 193 -9.83 25.28 4.99
C ARG A 193 -10.21 25.84 6.37
N GLY A 194 -9.93 25.12 7.46
CA GLY A 194 -10.28 25.52 8.81
C GLY A 194 -11.79 25.61 9.07
N LEU A 195 -12.61 24.89 8.28
CA LEU A 195 -14.07 24.80 8.43
C LEU A 195 -14.48 23.58 9.27
N ASP A 196 -13.66 23.24 10.26
CA ASP A 196 -13.94 22.18 11.20
C ASP A 196 -15.07 22.63 12.12
N THR A 197 -16.29 22.14 11.86
CA THR A 197 -17.49 22.52 12.62
C THR A 197 -17.44 22.03 14.07
N SER A 198 -16.39 21.32 14.48
CA SER A 198 -16.16 20.88 15.87
C SER A 198 -15.97 22.03 16.86
N GLY A 199 -15.68 23.25 16.38
CA GLY A 199 -15.63 24.47 17.20
C GLY A 199 -16.88 25.37 17.10
N PHE A 200 -17.81 25.09 16.19
CA PHE A 200 -19.05 25.87 16.01
C PHE A 200 -20.09 25.44 17.05
N GLY A 201 -19.87 25.86 18.30
CA GLY A 201 -20.79 25.57 19.43
C GLY A 201 -20.13 25.54 20.81
N ALA A 202 -18.80 25.47 20.89
CA ALA A 202 -18.07 25.37 22.17
C ALA A 202 -17.65 26.73 22.77
N GLY A 203 -18.19 27.85 22.27
CA GLY A 203 -17.78 29.22 22.65
C GLY A 203 -18.88 30.11 23.23
N PHE A 204 -20.04 29.55 23.57
CA PHE A 204 -21.17 30.32 24.11
C PHE A 204 -21.61 29.81 25.49
N GLU A 205 -20.67 29.57 26.40
CA GLU A 205 -20.98 29.45 27.82
C GLU A 205 -19.95 30.25 28.63
N ASP A 206 -20.45 31.37 29.16
CA ASP A 206 -19.94 32.19 30.27
C ASP A 206 -18.58 32.90 30.14
N GLU A 207 -18.60 34.16 29.69
CA GLU A 207 -17.67 35.16 30.27
C GLU A 207 -18.25 36.59 30.26
N GLN A 208 -18.72 37.00 31.44
CA GLN A 208 -19.02 38.38 31.77
C GLN A 208 -17.75 39.00 32.36
N GLY A 209 -16.91 39.64 31.53
CA GLY A 209 -15.66 40.25 31.99
C GLY A 209 -14.92 41.10 30.94
N ASP A 210 -14.82 42.40 31.22
CA ASP A 210 -13.88 43.42 30.71
C ASP A 210 -13.60 43.59 29.20
N PHE A 211 -14.26 44.61 28.63
CA PHE A 211 -13.95 45.28 27.37
C PHE A 211 -12.73 46.23 27.47
N ALA A 212 -11.51 45.72 27.68
CA ALA A 212 -10.29 46.54 27.51
C ALA A 212 -9.00 45.71 27.36
N ALA A 213 -8.92 44.82 26.36
CA ALA A 213 -7.65 44.22 25.97
C ALA A 213 -7.43 44.34 24.46
N ARG A 214 -6.33 45.00 24.08
CA ARG A 214 -5.77 44.98 22.71
C ARG A 214 -5.70 43.51 22.23
N PRO A 215 -5.95 43.20 20.95
CA PRO A 215 -5.75 41.85 20.44
C PRO A 215 -4.25 41.55 20.52
N GLN A 216 -3.83 40.91 21.62
CA GLN A 216 -2.51 40.32 21.75
C GLN A 216 -2.47 39.20 20.72
N GLN A 217 -1.51 39.28 19.80
CA GLN A 217 -1.26 38.22 18.84
C GLN A 217 -1.09 36.90 19.60
N PRO A 218 -1.63 35.78 19.09
CA PRO A 218 -1.46 34.48 19.74
C PRO A 218 0.02 34.26 20.00
N SER A 219 0.36 33.96 21.26
CA SER A 219 1.74 33.68 21.65
C SER A 219 2.32 32.63 20.71
N TYR A 220 3.52 32.86 20.17
CA TYR A 220 4.20 31.95 19.22
C TYR A 220 4.23 30.49 19.71
N LYS A 221 4.31 30.28 21.03
CA LYS A 221 4.22 28.96 21.66
C LYS A 221 2.88 28.25 21.38
N SER A 222 1.78 29.00 21.35
CA SER A 222 0.45 28.48 21.05
C SER A 222 0.32 28.06 19.58
N ARG A 223 0.90 28.83 18.65
CA ARG A 223 0.90 28.48 17.22
C ARG A 223 1.72 27.23 16.95
N SER A 224 2.94 27.16 17.48
CA SER A 224 3.80 25.97 17.33
C SER A 224 3.12 24.73 17.89
N ALA A 225 2.49 24.82 19.06
CA ALA A 225 1.77 23.71 19.66
C ALA A 225 0.57 23.24 18.82
N GLU A 226 -0.20 24.17 18.25
CA GLU A 226 -1.31 23.82 17.35
C GLU A 226 -0.82 23.15 16.05
N ILE A 227 0.28 23.64 15.49
CA ILE A 227 0.89 23.07 14.29
C ILE A 227 1.45 21.67 14.57
N GLU A 228 2.14 21.49 15.69
CA GLU A 228 2.64 20.18 16.14
C GLU A 228 1.48 19.20 16.34
N GLN A 229 0.38 19.62 16.96
CA GLN A 229 -0.81 18.78 17.12
C GLN A 229 -1.42 18.36 15.77
N LYS A 230 -1.51 19.28 14.81
CA LYS A 230 -1.99 18.97 13.45
C LYS A 230 -1.04 18.02 12.72
N LEU A 231 0.26 18.22 12.88
CA LEU A 231 1.29 17.34 12.31
C LEU A 231 1.17 15.92 12.88
N ASP A 232 1.07 15.78 14.19
CA ASP A 232 0.91 14.49 14.87
C ASP A 232 -0.36 13.77 14.41
N SER A 233 -1.48 14.50 14.30
CA SER A 233 -2.73 13.95 13.76
C SER A 233 -2.54 13.43 12.33
N ASN A 234 -1.90 14.21 11.46
CA ASN A 234 -1.65 13.81 10.09
C ASN A 234 -0.69 12.62 10.01
N LEU A 235 0.35 12.58 10.86
CA LEU A 235 1.28 11.45 10.91
C LEU A 235 0.61 10.17 11.39
N ALA A 236 -0.30 10.23 12.36
CA ALA A 236 -1.09 9.08 12.80
C ALA A 236 -2.03 8.57 11.69
N GLU A 237 -2.64 9.48 10.94
CA GLU A 237 -3.48 9.16 9.78
C GLU A 237 -2.67 8.51 8.66
N LEU A 238 -1.45 9.01 8.42
CA LEU A 238 -0.50 8.40 7.50
C LEU A 238 -0.08 7.00 7.95
N ASP A 239 0.26 6.81 9.23
CA ASP A 239 0.66 5.49 9.76
C ASP A 239 -0.45 4.44 9.58
N SER A 240 -1.67 4.78 9.99
CA SER A 240 -2.85 3.92 9.79
C SER A 240 -3.10 3.64 8.30
N GLY A 241 -3.04 4.68 7.47
CA GLY A 241 -3.23 4.58 6.03
C GLY A 241 -2.19 3.69 5.35
N LEU A 242 -0.92 3.82 5.72
CA LEU A 242 0.18 2.99 5.23
C LEU A 242 0.02 1.55 5.69
N GLY A 243 -0.49 1.33 6.91
CA GLY A 243 -0.91 0.02 7.39
C GLY A 243 -1.96 -0.62 6.49
N ARG A 244 -3.04 0.11 6.15
CA ARG A 244 -4.09 -0.37 5.23
C ARG A 244 -3.54 -0.67 3.83
N LEU A 245 -2.74 0.25 3.27
CA LEU A 245 -2.09 0.05 1.97
C LEU A 245 -1.17 -1.16 1.97
N LYS A 246 -0.44 -1.42 3.06
CA LYS A 246 0.39 -2.62 3.21
C LYS A 246 -0.47 -3.90 3.17
N PHE A 247 -1.57 -3.93 3.91
CA PHE A 247 -2.48 -5.08 3.88
C PHE A 247 -3.08 -5.31 2.49
N LEU A 248 -3.49 -4.24 1.80
CA LEU A 248 -3.92 -4.33 0.39
C LEU A 248 -2.80 -4.87 -0.49
N ALA A 249 -1.59 -4.31 -0.41
CA ALA A 249 -0.46 -4.72 -1.24
C ALA A 249 -0.09 -6.19 -1.04
N GLN A 250 -0.14 -6.68 0.21
CA GLN A 250 0.08 -8.10 0.50
C GLN A 250 -1.01 -9.00 -0.10
N GLY A 251 -2.28 -8.59 0.01
CA GLY A 251 -3.40 -9.32 -0.61
C GLY A 251 -3.31 -9.34 -2.14
N LEU A 252 -2.96 -8.20 -2.75
CA LEU A 252 -2.76 -8.08 -4.20
C LEU A 252 -1.62 -8.97 -4.69
N GLY A 253 -0.49 -8.95 -3.97
CA GLY A 253 0.67 -9.78 -4.31
C GLY A 253 0.31 -11.27 -4.31
N LYS A 254 -0.40 -11.72 -3.28
CA LYS A 254 -0.80 -13.13 -3.21
C LYS A 254 -1.80 -13.52 -4.30
N GLU A 255 -2.82 -12.71 -4.57
CA GLU A 255 -3.77 -13.02 -5.63
C GLU A 255 -3.09 -13.02 -7.01
N LEU A 256 -2.09 -12.17 -7.25
CA LEU A 256 -1.28 -12.23 -8.46
C LEU A 256 -0.47 -13.53 -8.56
N ASP A 257 0.15 -13.98 -7.47
CA ASP A 257 0.87 -15.26 -7.42
C ASP A 257 -0.08 -16.44 -7.71
N ASP A 258 -1.25 -16.47 -7.07
CA ASP A 258 -2.29 -17.48 -7.28
C ASP A 258 -2.81 -17.49 -8.74
N GLN A 259 -3.03 -16.30 -9.32
CA GLN A 259 -3.45 -16.18 -10.72
C GLN A 259 -2.36 -16.61 -11.70
N ASN A 260 -1.08 -16.35 -11.41
CA ASN A 260 0.03 -16.81 -12.25
C ASN A 260 0.09 -18.34 -12.29
N GLU A 261 -0.04 -19.00 -11.13
CA GLU A 261 -0.09 -20.47 -11.08
C GLU A 261 -1.31 -21.02 -11.86
N LEU A 262 -2.46 -20.36 -11.74
CA LEU A 262 -3.66 -20.74 -12.48
C LEU A 262 -3.49 -20.58 -14.00
N LEU A 263 -2.82 -19.51 -14.45
CA LEU A 263 -2.54 -19.27 -15.87
C LEU A 263 -1.61 -20.33 -16.46
N ASP A 264 -0.60 -20.77 -15.72
CA ASP A 264 0.30 -21.84 -16.15
C ASP A 264 -0.47 -23.17 -16.34
N ASN A 265 -1.31 -23.53 -15.36
CA ASN A 265 -2.18 -24.69 -15.44
C ASN A 265 -3.19 -24.60 -16.60
N LEU A 266 -3.77 -23.41 -16.81
CA LEU A 266 -4.70 -23.15 -17.89
C LEU A 266 -4.03 -23.33 -19.26
N THR A 267 -2.79 -22.88 -19.39
CA THR A 267 -2.00 -23.02 -20.61
C THR A 267 -1.76 -24.49 -20.93
N GLU A 268 -1.32 -25.29 -19.95
CA GLU A 268 -1.12 -26.74 -20.14
C GLU A 268 -2.43 -27.45 -20.53
N LYS A 269 -3.53 -27.17 -19.81
CA LYS A 269 -4.84 -27.76 -20.11
C LYS A 269 -5.35 -27.37 -21.50
N THR A 270 -5.06 -26.14 -21.94
CA THR A 270 -5.43 -25.63 -23.27
C THR A 270 -4.66 -26.37 -24.36
N ASP A 271 -3.34 -26.50 -24.22
CA ASP A 271 -2.50 -27.20 -25.20
C ASP A 271 -2.93 -28.67 -25.36
N LEU A 272 -3.23 -29.34 -24.25
CA LEU A 272 -3.75 -30.71 -24.25
C LEU A 272 -5.11 -30.83 -24.96
N ALA A 273 -6.02 -29.90 -24.67
CA ALA A 273 -7.33 -29.84 -25.30
C ALA A 273 -7.21 -29.59 -26.81
N GLU A 274 -6.38 -28.63 -27.22
CA GLU A 274 -6.13 -28.31 -28.63
C GLU A 274 -5.56 -29.51 -29.38
N GLY A 275 -4.50 -30.14 -28.85
CA GLY A 275 -3.90 -31.33 -29.47
C GLY A 275 -4.89 -32.47 -29.64
N THR A 276 -5.76 -32.68 -28.64
CA THR A 276 -6.81 -33.71 -28.69
C THR A 276 -7.89 -33.38 -29.72
N VAL A 277 -8.35 -32.13 -29.78
CA VAL A 277 -9.33 -31.67 -30.78
C VAL A 277 -8.80 -31.85 -32.20
N VAL A 278 -7.56 -31.44 -32.47
CA VAL A 278 -6.92 -31.57 -33.79
C VAL A 278 -6.82 -33.04 -34.20
N HIS A 279 -6.42 -33.90 -33.26
CA HIS A 279 -6.36 -35.35 -33.49
C HIS A 279 -7.74 -35.93 -33.82
N GLN A 280 -8.76 -35.62 -33.01
CA GLN A 280 -10.13 -36.09 -33.20
C GLN A 280 -10.73 -35.59 -34.51
N ASN A 281 -10.53 -34.33 -34.86
CA ASN A 281 -11.00 -33.76 -36.13
C ASN A 281 -10.38 -34.49 -37.32
N SER A 282 -9.07 -34.78 -37.26
CA SER A 282 -8.37 -35.57 -38.28
C SER A 282 -8.93 -37.00 -38.40
N GLN A 283 -9.26 -37.63 -37.26
CA GLN A 283 -9.90 -38.95 -37.25
C GLN A 283 -11.31 -38.91 -37.87
N ILE A 284 -12.14 -37.93 -37.50
CA ILE A 284 -13.49 -37.74 -38.04
C ILE A 284 -13.42 -37.55 -39.56
N ARG A 285 -12.55 -36.68 -40.06
CA ARG A 285 -12.35 -36.46 -41.51
C ARG A 285 -11.96 -37.74 -42.23
N ARG A 286 -11.16 -38.61 -41.60
CA ARG A 286 -10.78 -39.91 -42.18
C ARG A 286 -11.96 -40.89 -42.22
N ILE A 287 -12.86 -40.85 -41.24
CA ILE A 287 -14.07 -41.66 -41.22
C ILE A 287 -15.05 -41.17 -42.30
N LEU A 288 -15.22 -39.86 -42.46
CA LEU A 288 -16.16 -39.26 -43.44
C LEU A 288 -15.71 -39.35 -44.90
N LYS A 289 -14.40 -39.49 -45.17
CA LYS A 289 -13.85 -39.61 -46.54
C LYS A 289 -13.94 -41.03 -47.12
N LYS A 290 -14.41 -42.02 -46.36
CA LYS A 290 -14.65 -43.39 -46.82
C LYS A 290 -16.13 -43.63 -47.03
#